data_AF-A0A8C0J5M8-F1
#
_entry.id   AF-A0A8C0J5M8-F1
#
_cell.length_a   1.000
_cell.length_b   1.000
_cell.length_c   1.000
_cell.angle_alpha   90.00
_cell.angle_beta   90.00
_cell.angle_gamma   90.00
#
_symmetry.space_group_name_H-M   'P 1'
#
loop_
_entity.id
_entity.type
_entity.pdbx_description
1 polymer ?
#
loop_
_entity_poly.entity_id
_entity_poly.type
_entity_poly.pdbx_seq_one_letter_code
_entity_poly.pdbx_strand_id
1 'polypeptide(L)'
;PTCYRNANNRDNRDFYLGKRRVFNSKIGNFPQRQPQSQVSPLRVTSRRRTSSLPAMANYIHVPPGSPEVPKLDIALSDVDGPGCRDGALQLLRRLRPHWSPEEVTLQLFTDGITNKLIGCYVSDAMDDVVLVRIYGNKTELLVDRDEEVKSFRVLQAHGCAPQLYCTFSNGLCYKFMQGEALDPEHVCNPDIFRLIARQLAKIHAIHAHNGWIPKSNLWLKMGKYFSLIPTEFTDEEVNKRFLSDVPSPQILQEEMAWMKERLSNLGSPVVLCHNDLLCKNIIYNEKQGDVQFIDYEYSGYNYLAYDIGNHFNEFAGVSEVNYSLYPDRELQEQWLRSYLEAYKEYKGFGTDVTEKEVEVLYVQVNQFALASHFFWGLWALIQAKYSTIDFDFLGYAIVRFNQYFKMKPEVTALKLPE
;
A
#
# COMPACT_ATOMS: atom_id res chain seq x y z
N PRO A 1 56.23 26.70 4.57
CA PRO A 1 56.81 27.50 3.47
C PRO A 1 55.79 27.73 2.35
N THR A 2 55.37 29.00 2.23
CA THR A 2 54.71 29.71 1.10
C THR A 2 53.30 29.22 0.70
N CYS A 3 52.19 29.78 1.23
CA CYS A 3 51.59 31.12 1.04
C CYS A 3 51.42 31.54 -0.43
N TYR A 4 50.16 31.71 -0.88
CA TYR A 4 49.66 32.99 -1.40
C TYR A 4 48.12 33.09 -1.29
N ARG A 5 47.67 34.19 -0.67
CA ARG A 5 46.31 34.73 -0.58
C ARG A 5 46.05 35.71 -1.73
N ASN A 6 44.77 36.04 -1.92
CA ASN A 6 44.14 37.28 -2.42
C ASN A 6 43.29 37.06 -3.69
N ALA A 7 42.15 37.71 -3.92
CA ALA A 7 41.32 38.61 -3.12
C ALA A 7 39.97 38.84 -3.84
N ASN A 8 38.99 39.35 -3.08
CA ASN A 8 37.65 39.81 -3.43
C ASN A 8 37.54 40.90 -4.53
N ASN A 9 36.39 40.94 -5.23
CA ASN A 9 35.40 42.05 -5.31
C ASN A 9 34.41 41.76 -6.46
N ARG A 10 33.09 41.65 -6.29
CA ARG A 10 32.02 42.64 -5.94
C ARG A 10 31.62 43.62 -7.05
N ASP A 11 30.29 43.69 -7.22
CA ASP A 11 29.43 44.78 -7.72
C ASP A 11 29.35 45.05 -9.23
N ASN A 12 28.28 45.60 -9.81
CA ASN A 12 26.81 45.63 -9.62
C ASN A 12 26.32 46.59 -10.74
N ARG A 13 25.21 46.25 -11.40
CA ARG A 13 24.15 47.12 -11.95
C ARG A 13 24.39 48.27 -12.96
N ASP A 14 23.54 48.17 -14.00
CA ASP A 14 22.64 49.17 -14.62
C ASP A 14 23.18 50.40 -15.37
N PHE A 15 22.78 50.61 -16.64
CA PHE A 15 21.60 51.43 -17.03
C PHE A 15 21.48 51.70 -18.56
N TYR A 16 20.24 52.08 -18.96
CA TYR A 16 19.74 52.80 -20.16
C TYR A 16 19.22 51.98 -21.37
N LEU A 17 18.16 52.34 -22.12
CA LEU A 17 16.83 53.00 -21.96
C LEU A 17 16.31 53.31 -23.39
N GLY A 18 15.02 53.12 -23.67
CA GLY A 18 14.30 53.73 -24.82
C GLY A 18 13.09 52.92 -25.30
N LYS A 19 11.85 53.23 -24.87
CA LYS A 19 10.82 54.10 -25.54
C LYS A 19 10.22 53.45 -26.83
N ARG A 20 8.90 53.44 -27.12
CA ARG A 20 7.64 53.95 -26.51
C ARG A 20 6.43 53.59 -27.44
N ARG A 21 5.20 53.68 -26.88
CA ARG A 21 3.83 53.84 -27.49
C ARG A 21 3.10 52.56 -27.93
N VAL A 22 1.93 52.15 -27.39
CA VAL A 22 0.61 52.76 -27.02
C VAL A 22 -0.32 53.01 -28.23
N PHE A 23 -1.45 52.30 -28.27
CA PHE A 23 -2.78 52.83 -28.64
C PHE A 23 -3.92 51.98 -28.04
N ASN A 24 -5.05 52.64 -27.77
CA ASN A 24 -6.18 52.25 -26.93
C ASN A 24 -7.51 52.57 -27.66
N SER A 25 -8.66 52.22 -27.06
CA SER A 25 -10.08 52.57 -27.36
C SER A 25 -10.84 51.64 -28.33
N LYS A 26 -11.99 51.01 -27.99
CA LYS A 26 -13.35 51.39 -27.48
C LYS A 26 -14.32 51.91 -28.57
N ILE A 27 -15.55 51.34 -28.58
CA ILE A 27 -16.92 51.96 -28.68
C ILE A 27 -17.89 51.12 -29.55
N GLY A 28 -19.14 50.93 -29.08
CA GLY A 28 -20.33 50.69 -29.94
C GLY A 28 -21.56 50.09 -29.22
N ASN A 29 -22.75 50.70 -29.33
CA ASN A 29 -23.95 50.56 -28.47
C ASN A 29 -25.26 50.33 -29.30
N PHE A 30 -26.21 49.53 -28.78
CA PHE A 30 -27.72 49.55 -28.91
C PHE A 30 -28.46 49.34 -30.27
N PRO A 31 -29.77 48.90 -30.35
CA PRO A 31 -30.91 49.25 -29.47
C PRO A 31 -31.97 48.18 -29.07
N GLN A 32 -32.90 48.64 -28.23
CA GLN A 32 -34.07 48.03 -27.55
C GLN A 32 -35.24 47.57 -28.46
N ARG A 33 -36.05 46.60 -28.00
CA ARG A 33 -37.53 46.55 -28.10
C ARG A 33 -38.15 45.64 -27.01
N GLN A 34 -39.16 46.15 -26.27
CA GLN A 34 -40.15 45.37 -25.50
C GLN A 34 -41.41 45.15 -26.39
N PRO A 35 -42.27 44.16 -26.07
CA PRO A 35 -43.45 44.51 -25.25
C PRO A 35 -43.76 43.50 -24.13
N GLN A 36 -44.56 43.99 -23.19
CA GLN A 36 -45.06 43.35 -21.98
C GLN A 36 -46.10 42.25 -22.27
N SER A 37 -46.07 41.16 -21.49
CA SER A 37 -47.27 40.54 -20.94
C SER A 37 -46.91 39.67 -19.74
N GLN A 38 -47.53 39.99 -18.60
CA GLN A 38 -47.39 39.32 -17.30
C GLN A 38 -47.96 37.90 -17.33
N VAL A 39 -47.20 36.91 -16.85
CA VAL A 39 -47.74 35.73 -16.13
C VAL A 39 -46.71 35.30 -15.08
N SER A 40 -47.11 35.32 -13.80
CA SER A 40 -46.32 34.92 -12.62
C SER A 40 -46.30 33.37 -12.44
N PRO A 41 -45.34 32.82 -11.66
CA PRO A 41 -44.61 31.63 -12.08
C PRO A 41 -45.07 30.31 -11.45
N LEU A 42 -45.07 29.25 -12.28
CA LEU A 42 -44.93 27.87 -11.81
C LEU A 42 -43.46 27.64 -11.43
N ARG A 43 -43.22 27.29 -10.15
CA ARG A 43 -41.92 26.86 -9.64
C ARG A 43 -41.47 25.58 -10.35
N VAL A 44 -40.72 25.73 -11.44
CA VAL A 44 -39.82 24.69 -11.93
C VAL A 44 -38.48 24.91 -11.23
N THR A 45 -38.19 24.09 -10.23
CA THR A 45 -36.86 24.01 -9.63
C THR A 45 -35.90 23.47 -10.69
N SER A 46 -35.20 24.38 -11.39
CA SER A 46 -34.08 23.99 -12.22
C SER A 46 -32.98 23.44 -11.32
N ARG A 47 -32.87 22.11 -11.23
CA ARG A 47 -31.63 21.47 -10.84
C ARG A 47 -30.61 21.81 -11.92
N ARG A 48 -29.88 22.92 -11.74
CA ARG A 48 -28.55 23.07 -12.33
C ARG A 48 -27.75 21.88 -11.83
N ARG A 49 -27.64 20.82 -12.64
CA ARG A 49 -26.53 19.87 -12.54
C ARG A 49 -25.28 20.67 -12.89
N THR A 50 -24.67 21.28 -11.90
CA THR A 50 -23.25 21.55 -11.95
C THR A 50 -22.60 20.17 -12.08
N SER A 51 -22.08 19.84 -13.27
CA SER A 51 -21.11 18.77 -13.41
C SER A 51 -19.85 19.21 -12.68
N SER A 52 -19.85 19.09 -11.35
CA SER A 52 -18.63 19.11 -10.58
C SER A 52 -17.80 17.94 -11.07
N LEU A 53 -16.60 18.19 -11.57
CA LEU A 53 -15.60 17.16 -11.78
C LEU A 53 -15.55 16.28 -10.51
N PRO A 54 -15.49 14.94 -10.64
CA PRO A 54 -15.37 14.08 -9.46
C PRO A 54 -14.20 14.55 -8.60
N ALA A 55 -14.45 14.74 -7.30
CA ALA A 55 -13.38 15.06 -6.37
C ALA A 55 -12.38 13.91 -6.35
N MET A 56 -11.09 14.22 -6.33
CA MET A 56 -10.03 13.22 -6.27
C MET A 56 -9.57 13.05 -4.83
N ALA A 57 -9.53 11.81 -4.33
CA ALA A 57 -9.10 11.50 -2.95
C ALA A 57 -8.01 10.44 -2.99
N ASN A 58 -7.10 10.59 -2.05
CA ASN A 58 -6.06 9.64 -1.74
C ASN A 58 -6.24 9.00 -0.36
N TYR A 59 -7.43 9.12 0.24
CA TYR A 59 -7.75 8.57 1.56
C TYR A 59 -9.01 7.71 1.49
N ILE A 60 -9.10 6.73 2.39
CA ILE A 60 -10.16 5.73 2.38
C ILE A 60 -11.40 6.25 3.09
N HIS A 61 -12.57 6.00 2.48
CA HIS A 61 -13.86 6.29 3.08
C HIS A 61 -14.53 4.99 3.53
N VAL A 62 -14.80 4.91 4.83
CA VAL A 62 -15.53 3.78 5.41
C VAL A 62 -17.01 3.89 5.01
N PRO A 63 -17.63 2.82 4.45
CA PRO A 63 -19.04 2.83 4.08
C PRO A 63 -19.96 3.23 5.24
N PRO A 64 -21.05 3.98 4.97
CA PRO A 64 -22.11 4.16 5.95
C PRO A 64 -22.69 2.80 6.38
N GLY A 65 -22.82 2.58 7.68
CA GLY A 65 -23.31 1.32 8.24
C GLY A 65 -22.24 0.23 8.46
N SER A 66 -20.98 0.47 8.11
CA SER A 66 -19.89 -0.41 8.56
C SER A 66 -19.84 -0.46 10.09
N PRO A 67 -19.58 -1.64 10.70
CA PRO A 67 -19.50 -1.78 12.15
C PRO A 67 -18.59 -0.73 12.77
N GLU A 68 -19.05 -0.11 13.87
CA GLU A 68 -18.20 0.75 14.68
C GLU A 68 -17.13 -0.08 15.36
N VAL A 69 -15.91 0.43 15.36
CA VAL A 69 -14.77 -0.20 16.02
C VAL A 69 -14.45 0.64 17.25
N PRO A 70 -14.68 0.14 18.47
CA PRO A 70 -14.40 0.89 19.69
C PRO A 70 -12.90 1.13 19.81
N LYS A 71 -12.53 2.35 20.23
CA LYS A 71 -11.16 2.71 20.61
C LYS A 71 -11.06 2.68 22.13
N LEU A 72 -10.24 1.77 22.66
CA LEU A 72 -10.02 1.59 24.09
C LEU A 72 -8.77 2.34 24.52
N ASP A 73 -8.86 3.09 25.61
CA ASP A 73 -7.71 3.81 26.19
C ASP A 73 -6.92 2.86 27.10
N ILE A 74 -6.25 1.89 26.45
CA ILE A 74 -5.42 0.86 27.07
C ILE A 74 -4.12 0.80 26.28
N ALA A 75 -2.98 0.84 26.98
CA ALA A 75 -1.67 0.62 26.38
C ALA A 75 -1.09 -0.68 26.92
N LEU A 76 -0.63 -1.56 26.03
CA LEU A 76 0.05 -2.80 26.40
C LEU A 76 1.56 -2.54 26.52
N SER A 77 2.22 -3.23 27.43
CA SER A 77 3.68 -3.23 27.46
C SER A 77 4.24 -4.09 26.32
N ASP A 78 5.20 -3.55 25.59
CA ASP A 78 5.87 -4.25 24.48
C ASP A 78 6.86 -5.32 25.00
N VAL A 79 7.23 -5.26 26.28
CA VAL A 79 8.16 -6.20 26.93
C VAL A 79 7.46 -7.51 27.25
N ASP A 80 8.08 -8.64 26.89
CA ASP A 80 7.66 -9.97 27.32
C ASP A 80 7.67 -10.05 28.85
N GLY A 81 6.49 -10.17 29.46
CA GLY A 81 6.36 -10.17 30.91
C GLY A 81 4.92 -9.98 31.40
N PRO A 82 4.74 -9.88 32.73
CA PRO A 82 3.42 -9.78 33.37
C PRO A 82 2.57 -8.62 32.82
N GLY A 83 3.20 -7.49 32.50
CA GLY A 83 2.50 -6.30 31.98
C GLY A 83 1.84 -6.50 30.62
N CYS A 84 2.40 -7.36 29.75
CA CYS A 84 1.80 -7.70 28.46
C CYS A 84 0.54 -8.57 28.66
N ARG A 85 0.62 -9.57 29.56
CA ARG A 85 -0.52 -10.41 29.96
C ARG A 85 -1.64 -9.60 30.61
N ASP A 86 -1.30 -8.71 31.54
CA ASP A 86 -2.28 -7.90 32.27
C ASP A 86 -3.05 -6.96 31.32
N GLY A 87 -2.36 -6.34 30.37
CA GLY A 87 -3.01 -5.51 29.35
C GLY A 87 -3.90 -6.31 28.40
N ALA A 88 -3.43 -7.49 27.94
CA ALA A 88 -4.26 -8.39 27.13
C ALA A 88 -5.53 -8.84 27.88
N LEU A 89 -5.42 -9.20 29.17
CA LEU A 89 -6.57 -9.57 29.99
C LEU A 89 -7.55 -8.41 30.20
N GLN A 90 -7.08 -7.17 30.31
CA GLN A 90 -7.96 -5.99 30.38
C GLN A 90 -8.78 -5.82 29.10
N LEU A 91 -8.17 -6.03 27.93
CA LEU A 91 -8.88 -6.03 26.65
C LEU A 91 -9.93 -7.15 26.62
N LEU A 92 -9.55 -8.37 27.01
CA LEU A 92 -10.43 -9.53 26.99
C LEU A 92 -11.62 -9.41 27.94
N ARG A 93 -11.49 -8.77 29.10
CA ARG A 93 -12.65 -8.47 29.98
C ARG A 93 -13.73 -7.67 29.26
N ARG A 94 -13.36 -6.86 28.26
CA ARG A 94 -14.32 -6.08 27.47
C ARG A 94 -14.85 -6.85 26.27
N LEU A 95 -13.99 -7.62 25.59
CA LEU A 95 -14.33 -8.34 24.36
C LEU A 95 -15.01 -9.70 24.60
N ARG A 96 -14.67 -10.36 25.71
CA ARG A 96 -15.13 -11.67 26.15
C ARG A 96 -15.32 -11.68 27.68
N PRO A 97 -16.34 -10.99 28.21
CA PRO A 97 -16.56 -10.87 29.65
C PRO A 97 -16.83 -12.21 30.36
N HIS A 98 -17.17 -13.25 29.60
CA HIS A 98 -17.43 -14.60 30.10
C HIS A 98 -16.16 -15.44 30.29
N TRP A 99 -15.01 -15.00 29.76
CA TRP A 99 -13.75 -15.72 29.90
C TRP A 99 -13.14 -15.50 31.29
N SER A 100 -12.86 -16.59 32.00
CA SER A 100 -12.14 -16.51 33.26
C SER A 100 -10.67 -16.13 32.99
N PRO A 101 -10.13 -15.06 33.61
CA PRO A 101 -8.73 -14.66 33.39
C PRO A 101 -7.68 -15.72 33.73
N GLU A 102 -8.06 -16.69 34.56
CA GLU A 102 -7.22 -17.82 34.99
C GLU A 102 -7.13 -18.91 33.92
N GLU A 103 -8.17 -19.04 33.09
CA GLU A 103 -8.27 -20.04 32.03
C GLU A 103 -7.76 -19.53 30.67
N VAL A 104 -7.50 -18.21 30.55
CA VAL A 104 -6.97 -17.61 29.33
C VAL A 104 -5.52 -18.03 29.12
N THR A 105 -5.32 -18.74 28.02
CA THR A 105 -4.02 -19.05 27.43
C THR A 105 -3.61 -17.94 26.46
N LEU A 106 -2.34 -17.55 26.53
CA LEU A 106 -1.71 -16.58 25.62
C LEU A 106 -0.64 -17.31 24.82
N GLN A 107 -0.76 -17.26 23.49
CA GLN A 107 0.21 -17.80 22.57
C GLN A 107 0.85 -16.67 21.78
N LEU A 108 2.18 -16.57 21.81
CA LEU A 108 2.91 -15.59 21.01
C LEU A 108 3.15 -16.15 19.60
N PHE A 109 2.89 -15.35 18.59
CA PHE A 109 3.26 -15.62 17.20
C PHE A 109 4.51 -14.81 16.84
N THR A 110 5.54 -15.49 16.34
CA THR A 110 6.88 -14.91 16.13
C THR A 110 7.24 -14.67 14.65
N ASP A 111 6.35 -15.00 13.71
CA ASP A 111 6.69 -15.00 12.28
C ASP A 111 6.66 -13.61 11.61
N GLY A 112 6.16 -12.58 12.31
CA GLY A 112 6.06 -11.22 11.80
C GLY A 112 7.32 -10.37 12.05
N ILE A 113 7.76 -9.61 11.05
CA ILE A 113 8.96 -8.74 11.11
C ILE A 113 8.65 -7.29 11.51
N THR A 114 7.41 -6.93 11.86
CA THR A 114 7.05 -5.54 12.17
C THR A 114 6.17 -5.40 13.41
N ASN A 115 5.39 -6.43 13.76
CA ASN A 115 4.38 -6.34 14.81
C ASN A 115 4.47 -7.55 15.76
N LYS A 116 4.13 -7.35 17.04
CA LYS A 116 4.00 -8.43 18.01
C LYS A 116 2.55 -8.93 18.02
N LEU A 117 2.35 -10.24 17.86
CA LEU A 117 1.02 -10.83 17.73
C LEU A 117 0.78 -11.90 18.81
N ILE A 118 -0.31 -11.77 19.55
CA ILE A 118 -0.66 -12.67 20.65
C ILE A 118 -2.06 -13.25 20.38
N GLY A 119 -2.18 -14.57 20.38
CA GLY A 119 -3.45 -15.28 20.38
C GLY A 119 -3.94 -15.54 21.79
N CYS A 120 -5.17 -15.15 22.08
CA CYS A 120 -5.82 -15.34 23.37
C CYS A 120 -7.02 -16.28 23.24
N TYR A 121 -7.08 -17.35 24.05
CA TYR A 121 -8.18 -18.33 24.04
C TYR A 121 -8.32 -19.05 25.38
N VAL A 122 -9.49 -19.67 25.65
CA VAL A 122 -9.82 -20.33 26.92
C VAL A 122 -9.92 -21.85 26.82
N SER A 123 -10.16 -22.41 25.62
CA SER A 123 -10.36 -23.85 25.41
C SER A 123 -9.40 -24.44 24.39
N ASP A 124 -9.18 -25.76 24.44
CA ASP A 124 -8.46 -26.53 23.42
C ASP A 124 -9.07 -26.39 22.02
N ALA A 125 -10.37 -26.08 21.96
CA ALA A 125 -11.03 -25.66 20.72
C ALA A 125 -10.59 -24.23 20.38
N MET A 126 -9.74 -24.06 19.37
CA MET A 126 -9.30 -22.77 18.82
C MET A 126 -10.42 -22.04 18.04
N ASP A 127 -11.69 -22.32 18.34
CA ASP A 127 -12.85 -21.80 17.61
C ASP A 127 -13.14 -20.32 17.93
N ASP A 128 -12.80 -19.88 19.14
CA ASP A 128 -12.91 -18.48 19.58
C ASP A 128 -11.56 -17.97 20.10
N VAL A 129 -10.72 -17.53 19.17
CA VAL A 129 -9.40 -16.93 19.44
C VAL A 129 -9.44 -15.44 19.12
N VAL A 130 -8.99 -14.63 20.07
CA VAL A 130 -8.80 -13.18 19.89
C VAL A 130 -7.33 -12.92 19.63
N LEU A 131 -7.01 -12.34 18.47
CA LEU A 131 -5.68 -11.85 18.19
C LEU A 131 -5.53 -10.44 18.76
N VAL A 132 -4.46 -10.22 19.53
CA VAL A 132 -4.01 -8.93 20.05
C VAL A 132 -2.72 -8.60 19.35
N ARG A 133 -2.74 -7.59 18.47
CA ARG A 133 -1.55 -7.10 17.78
C ARG A 133 -1.10 -5.77 18.37
N ILE A 134 0.16 -5.73 18.78
CA ILE A 134 0.83 -4.54 19.30
C ILE A 134 1.73 -3.98 18.19
N TYR A 135 1.64 -2.68 17.94
CA TYR A 135 2.45 -2.03 16.91
C TYR A 135 3.93 -2.07 17.26
N GLY A 136 4.79 -2.33 16.28
CA GLY A 136 6.24 -2.29 16.49
C GLY A 136 6.77 -0.89 16.81
N ASN A 137 7.92 -0.85 17.47
CA ASN A 137 8.61 0.40 17.81
C ASN A 137 8.92 1.24 16.55
N LYS A 138 8.57 2.53 16.57
CA LYS A 138 8.80 3.51 15.47
C LYS A 138 8.16 3.18 14.13
N THR A 139 7.24 2.24 14.09
CA THR A 139 6.52 1.87 12.86
C THR A 139 5.61 2.98 12.34
N GLU A 140 5.23 3.95 13.18
CA GLU A 140 4.50 5.16 12.82
C GLU A 140 5.25 6.08 11.82
N LEU A 141 6.57 5.90 11.68
CA LEU A 141 7.34 6.58 10.63
C LEU A 141 6.90 6.12 9.23
N LEU A 142 6.51 4.85 9.11
CA LEU A 142 6.25 4.16 7.85
C LEU A 142 4.76 3.90 7.61
N VAL A 143 3.99 3.70 8.69
CA VAL A 143 2.58 3.32 8.66
C VAL A 143 1.70 4.41 9.26
N ASP A 144 0.61 4.74 8.56
CA ASP A 144 -0.44 5.61 9.06
C ASP A 144 -1.55 4.76 9.70
N ARG A 145 -1.63 4.80 11.04
CA ARG A 145 -2.54 3.96 11.83
C ARG A 145 -4.02 4.33 11.63
N ASP A 146 -4.32 5.58 11.28
CA ASP A 146 -5.70 5.98 11.01
C ASP A 146 -6.16 5.46 9.64
N GLU A 147 -5.29 5.51 8.62
CA GLU A 147 -5.58 4.92 7.31
C GLU A 147 -5.66 3.39 7.38
N GLU A 148 -4.79 2.74 8.15
CA GLU A 148 -4.85 1.30 8.40
C GLU A 148 -6.22 0.87 8.95
N VAL A 149 -6.70 1.54 10.01
CA VAL A 149 -8.01 1.19 10.61
C VAL A 149 -9.15 1.43 9.62
N LYS A 150 -9.08 2.48 8.78
CA LYS A 150 -10.07 2.72 7.73
C LYS A 150 -10.04 1.61 6.67
N SER A 151 -8.86 1.24 6.17
CA SER A 151 -8.66 0.13 5.24
C SER A 151 -9.27 -1.16 5.78
N PHE A 152 -8.91 -1.52 7.01
CA PHE A 152 -9.40 -2.71 7.68
C PHE A 152 -10.93 -2.74 7.74
N ARG A 153 -11.56 -1.62 8.16
CA ARG A 153 -13.03 -1.53 8.24
C ARG A 153 -13.71 -1.67 6.89
N VAL A 154 -13.14 -1.09 5.82
CA VAL A 154 -13.68 -1.26 4.47
C VAL A 154 -13.59 -2.71 4.02
N LEU A 155 -12.44 -3.35 4.23
CA LEU A 155 -12.21 -4.73 3.84
C LEU A 155 -13.12 -5.68 4.64
N GLN A 156 -13.30 -5.45 5.94
CA GLN A 156 -14.21 -6.22 6.79
C GLN A 156 -15.66 -6.09 6.29
N ALA A 157 -16.10 -4.88 5.91
CA ALA A 157 -17.45 -4.65 5.40
C ALA A 157 -17.75 -5.40 4.08
N HIS A 158 -16.72 -5.81 3.34
CA HIS A 158 -16.83 -6.59 2.10
C HIS A 158 -16.47 -8.07 2.28
N GLY A 159 -16.26 -8.51 3.52
CA GLY A 159 -15.85 -9.89 3.82
C GLY A 159 -14.49 -10.23 3.21
N CYS A 160 -13.57 -9.27 3.17
CA CYS A 160 -12.18 -9.45 2.73
C CYS A 160 -11.20 -9.45 3.89
N ALA A 161 -11.57 -8.93 5.07
CA ALA A 161 -10.77 -8.95 6.30
C ALA A 161 -11.56 -9.59 7.46
N PRO A 162 -10.86 -10.11 8.50
CA PRO A 162 -11.50 -10.59 9.72
C PRO A 162 -12.34 -9.52 10.42
N GLN A 163 -13.09 -9.94 11.43
CA GLN A 163 -13.75 -8.99 12.31
C GLN A 163 -12.71 -8.24 13.16
N LEU A 164 -12.64 -6.92 13.01
CA LEU A 164 -11.90 -6.02 13.89
C LEU A 164 -12.76 -5.76 15.14
N TYR A 165 -12.29 -6.23 16.29
CA TYR A 165 -13.02 -6.14 17.55
C TYR A 165 -12.87 -4.76 18.21
N CYS A 166 -11.65 -4.24 18.27
CA CYS A 166 -11.35 -2.92 18.82
C CYS A 166 -9.96 -2.43 18.38
N THR A 167 -9.72 -1.13 18.53
CA THR A 167 -8.38 -0.54 18.54
C THR A 167 -8.03 -0.12 19.97
N PHE A 168 -6.75 -0.04 20.28
CA PHE A 168 -6.26 0.46 21.55
C PHE A 168 -5.03 1.36 21.32
N SER A 169 -4.48 1.96 22.38
CA SER A 169 -3.53 3.08 22.26
C SER A 169 -2.27 2.74 21.46
N ASN A 170 -1.84 1.48 21.48
CA ASN A 170 -0.67 0.97 20.73
C ASN A 170 -0.96 -0.31 19.94
N GLY A 171 -2.20 -0.53 19.47
CA GLY A 171 -2.49 -1.73 18.69
C GLY A 171 -3.96 -1.95 18.35
N LEU A 172 -4.27 -3.20 17.96
CA LEU A 172 -5.61 -3.60 17.57
C LEU A 172 -5.91 -5.07 17.86
N CYS A 173 -7.19 -5.37 18.10
CA CYS A 173 -7.69 -6.71 18.37
C CYS A 173 -8.63 -7.17 17.27
N TYR A 174 -8.41 -8.35 16.72
CA TYR A 174 -9.22 -8.88 15.63
C TYR A 174 -9.37 -10.41 15.72
N LYS A 175 -10.29 -10.94 14.93
CA LYS A 175 -10.59 -12.37 14.87
C LYS A 175 -9.40 -13.16 14.29
N PHE A 176 -9.06 -14.28 14.91
CA PHE A 176 -8.13 -15.26 14.36
C PHE A 176 -8.70 -15.95 13.12
N MET A 177 -7.86 -16.15 12.11
CA MET A 177 -8.23 -16.81 10.87
C MET A 177 -7.67 -18.23 10.89
N GLN A 178 -8.56 -19.20 10.74
CA GLN A 178 -8.20 -20.62 10.73
C GLN A 178 -7.57 -20.98 9.39
N GLY A 179 -6.43 -21.65 9.42
CA GLY A 179 -5.68 -22.07 8.24
C GLY A 179 -4.17 -22.00 8.48
N GLU A 180 -3.42 -22.26 7.42
CA GLU A 180 -1.96 -22.23 7.42
C GLU A 180 -1.46 -21.03 6.62
N ALA A 181 -0.48 -20.33 7.16
CA ALA A 181 0.20 -19.24 6.45
C ALA A 181 1.07 -19.82 5.34
N LEU A 182 0.92 -19.33 4.13
CA LEU A 182 1.61 -19.89 2.96
C LEU A 182 3.13 -19.61 2.97
N ASP A 183 3.81 -20.38 2.14
CA ASP A 183 5.25 -20.30 1.83
C ASP A 183 5.43 -20.21 0.30
N PRO A 184 6.61 -19.79 -0.20
CA PRO A 184 6.89 -19.69 -1.63
C PRO A 184 6.53 -20.94 -2.46
N GLU A 185 6.72 -22.13 -1.91
CA GLU A 185 6.35 -23.39 -2.57
C GLU A 185 4.84 -23.55 -2.80
N HIS A 186 4.01 -22.99 -1.91
CA HIS A 186 2.56 -23.11 -1.97
C HIS A 186 1.95 -22.20 -3.05
N VAL A 187 2.49 -21.00 -3.23
CA VAL A 187 1.92 -19.99 -4.14
C VAL A 187 2.12 -20.33 -5.63
N CYS A 188 2.97 -21.31 -5.94
CA CYS A 188 3.11 -21.88 -7.28
C CYS A 188 2.05 -22.93 -7.62
N ASN A 189 1.31 -23.45 -6.63
CA ASN A 189 0.28 -24.46 -6.87
C ASN A 189 -0.93 -23.85 -7.62
N PRO A 190 -1.33 -24.39 -8.78
CA PRO A 190 -2.48 -23.90 -9.54
C PRO A 190 -3.80 -23.80 -8.80
N ASP A 191 -4.06 -24.69 -7.85
CA ASP A 191 -5.30 -24.65 -7.08
C ASP A 191 -5.28 -23.50 -6.08
N ILE A 192 -4.12 -23.25 -5.46
CA ILE A 192 -3.95 -22.19 -4.46
C ILE A 192 -3.86 -20.82 -5.14
N PHE A 193 -3.05 -20.68 -6.20
CA PHE A 193 -2.87 -19.36 -6.82
C PHE A 193 -4.17 -18.81 -7.42
N ARG A 194 -5.07 -19.69 -7.90
CA ARG A 194 -6.39 -19.28 -8.40
C ARG A 194 -7.25 -18.69 -7.28
N LEU A 195 -7.18 -19.26 -6.08
CA LEU A 195 -7.83 -18.71 -4.89
C LEU A 195 -7.26 -17.34 -4.53
N ILE A 196 -5.92 -17.20 -4.57
CA ILE A 196 -5.23 -15.92 -4.30
C ILE A 196 -5.65 -14.85 -5.33
N ALA A 197 -5.59 -15.18 -6.62
CA ALA A 197 -5.99 -14.30 -7.72
C ALA A 197 -7.45 -13.83 -7.55
N ARG A 198 -8.36 -14.76 -7.23
CA ARG A 198 -9.78 -14.45 -6.98
C ARG A 198 -9.98 -13.57 -5.75
N GLN A 199 -9.27 -13.83 -4.65
CA GLN A 199 -9.40 -13.03 -3.44
C GLN A 199 -8.83 -11.61 -3.63
N LEU A 200 -7.72 -11.46 -4.34
CA LEU A 200 -7.17 -10.15 -4.67
C LEU A 200 -8.09 -9.38 -5.63
N ALA A 201 -8.67 -10.04 -6.64
CA ALA A 201 -9.67 -9.46 -7.52
C ALA A 201 -10.90 -8.95 -6.74
N LYS A 202 -11.34 -9.68 -5.71
CA LYS A 202 -12.43 -9.26 -4.82
C LYS A 202 -12.13 -7.95 -4.11
N ILE A 203 -10.91 -7.80 -3.56
CA ILE A 203 -10.45 -6.55 -2.92
C ILE A 203 -10.40 -5.41 -3.94
N HIS A 204 -9.78 -5.64 -5.11
CA HIS A 204 -9.64 -4.64 -6.16
C HIS A 204 -10.99 -4.19 -6.75
N ALA A 205 -12.04 -5.02 -6.64
CA ALA A 205 -13.38 -4.68 -7.11
C ALA A 205 -14.17 -3.77 -6.14
N ILE A 206 -13.69 -3.55 -4.91
CA ILE A 206 -14.31 -2.64 -3.94
C ILE A 206 -14.27 -1.21 -4.46
N HIS A 207 -15.44 -0.60 -4.65
CA HIS A 207 -15.56 0.75 -5.17
C HIS A 207 -15.33 1.80 -4.08
N ALA A 208 -14.73 2.94 -4.45
CA ALA A 208 -14.76 4.12 -3.60
C ALA A 208 -16.23 4.59 -3.45
N HIS A 209 -16.83 4.34 -2.28
CA HIS A 209 -18.27 4.50 -1.99
C HIS A 209 -18.85 5.92 -2.11
N ASN A 210 -18.08 6.88 -2.59
CA ASN A 210 -18.42 8.30 -2.62
C ASN A 210 -18.40 8.91 -4.04
N GLY A 211 -18.09 8.13 -5.09
CA GLY A 211 -17.98 8.64 -6.47
C GLY A 211 -16.70 9.44 -6.73
N TRP A 212 -15.70 9.34 -5.85
CA TRP A 212 -14.41 10.00 -6.03
C TRP A 212 -13.50 9.13 -6.89
N ILE A 213 -12.60 9.78 -7.63
CA ILE A 213 -11.56 9.07 -8.39
C ILE A 213 -10.39 8.81 -7.42
N PRO A 214 -10.06 7.54 -7.12
CA PRO A 214 -8.97 7.22 -6.23
C PRO A 214 -7.62 7.63 -6.84
N LYS A 215 -6.70 8.08 -5.98
CA LYS A 215 -5.32 8.41 -6.34
C LYS A 215 -4.34 7.52 -5.59
N SER A 216 -3.34 7.03 -6.32
CA SER A 216 -2.26 6.26 -5.72
C SER A 216 -1.42 7.14 -4.80
N ASN A 217 -1.12 6.62 -3.60
CA ASN A 217 -0.16 7.22 -2.66
C ASN A 217 1.27 6.71 -2.84
N LEU A 218 1.54 5.80 -3.78
CA LEU A 218 2.84 5.14 -3.96
C LEU A 218 3.99 6.13 -4.05
N TRP A 219 3.91 7.08 -5.00
CA TRP A 219 4.97 8.05 -5.23
C TRP A 219 5.19 9.01 -4.06
N LEU A 220 4.12 9.38 -3.35
CA LEU A 220 4.20 10.22 -2.16
C LEU A 220 4.89 9.47 -1.01
N LYS A 221 4.51 8.20 -0.79
CA LYS A 221 5.14 7.32 0.21
C LYS A 221 6.63 7.10 -0.10
N MET A 222 6.99 6.82 -1.35
CA MET A 222 8.39 6.67 -1.75
C MET A 222 9.20 7.94 -1.52
N GLY A 223 8.66 9.12 -1.84
CA GLY A 223 9.31 10.39 -1.54
C GLY A 223 9.52 10.63 -0.04
N LYS A 224 8.52 10.30 0.79
CA LYS A 224 8.65 10.34 2.26
C LYS A 224 9.75 9.38 2.72
N TYR A 225 9.75 8.13 2.25
CA TYR A 225 10.74 7.13 2.65
C TYR A 225 12.15 7.58 2.26
N PHE A 226 12.33 8.06 1.04
CA PHE A 226 13.61 8.60 0.58
C PHE A 226 14.14 9.72 1.49
N SER A 227 13.26 10.62 1.97
CA SER A 227 13.67 11.69 2.90
C SER A 227 14.06 11.22 4.31
N LEU A 228 13.70 9.97 4.68
CA LEU A 228 13.99 9.37 5.98
C LEU A 228 15.24 8.47 5.94
N ILE A 229 15.83 8.24 4.78
CA ILE A 229 17.01 7.39 4.63
C ILE A 229 18.19 8.01 5.40
N PRO A 230 18.93 7.22 6.20
CA PRO A 230 20.15 7.71 6.83
C PRO A 230 21.19 8.22 5.84
N THR A 231 21.90 9.28 6.23
CA THR A 231 23.10 9.72 5.52
C THR A 231 24.33 8.87 5.88
N GLU A 232 24.34 8.28 7.07
CA GLU A 232 25.41 7.45 7.60
C GLU A 232 24.89 6.50 8.69
N PHE A 233 25.65 5.43 8.93
CA PHE A 233 25.50 4.49 10.05
C PHE A 233 26.66 4.63 11.03
N THR A 234 26.38 4.42 12.32
CA THR A 234 27.39 4.52 13.38
C THR A 234 28.38 3.36 13.37
N ASP A 235 27.95 2.19 12.91
CA ASP A 235 28.82 1.03 12.72
C ASP A 235 29.62 1.20 11.42
N GLU A 236 30.95 1.11 11.50
CA GLU A 236 31.86 1.39 10.38
C GLU A 236 31.70 0.40 9.22
N GLU A 237 31.50 -0.89 9.49
CA GLU A 237 31.36 -1.92 8.45
C GLU A 237 29.99 -1.83 7.77
N VAL A 238 28.92 -1.58 8.56
CA VAL A 238 27.58 -1.30 8.02
C VAL A 238 27.61 -0.04 7.16
N ASN A 239 28.25 1.04 7.63
CA ASN A 239 28.34 2.29 6.89
C ASN A 239 29.14 2.12 5.58
N LYS A 240 30.22 1.34 5.62
CA LYS A 240 31.02 1.03 4.43
C LYS A 240 30.19 0.27 3.39
N ARG A 241 29.47 -0.78 3.78
CA ARG A 241 28.53 -1.51 2.90
C ARG A 241 27.45 -0.59 2.35
N PHE A 242 26.88 0.27 3.19
CA PHE A 242 25.86 1.23 2.76
C PHE A 242 26.40 2.18 1.68
N LEU A 243 27.61 2.73 1.85
CA LEU A 243 28.19 3.66 0.89
C LEU A 243 28.70 2.98 -0.40
N SER A 244 29.05 1.69 -0.35
CA SER A 244 29.56 0.96 -1.52
C SER A 244 28.48 0.25 -2.33
N ASP A 245 27.52 -0.38 -1.66
CA ASP A 245 26.63 -1.37 -2.28
C ASP A 245 25.23 -0.83 -2.52
N VAL A 246 24.84 0.26 -1.85
CA VAL A 246 23.56 0.93 -2.08
C VAL A 246 23.74 2.02 -3.15
N PRO A 247 22.81 2.14 -4.12
CA PRO A 247 22.86 3.22 -5.10
C PRO A 247 22.87 4.60 -4.43
N SER A 248 23.61 5.54 -5.01
CA SER A 248 23.72 6.89 -4.45
C SER A 248 22.34 7.58 -4.37
N PRO A 249 22.15 8.53 -3.45
CA PRO A 249 20.89 9.28 -3.34
C PRO A 249 20.46 9.93 -4.67
N GLN A 250 21.43 10.39 -5.47
CA GLN A 250 21.17 10.97 -6.80
C GLN A 250 20.56 9.93 -7.75
N ILE A 251 21.17 8.75 -7.84
CA ILE A 251 20.65 7.65 -8.66
C ILE A 251 19.26 7.25 -8.18
N LEU A 252 19.06 7.11 -6.87
CA LEU A 252 17.75 6.75 -6.33
C LEU A 252 16.68 7.79 -6.70
N GLN A 253 17.00 9.08 -6.62
CA GLN A 253 16.08 10.16 -6.99
C GLN A 253 15.72 10.15 -8.48
N GLU A 254 16.71 9.96 -9.35
CA GLU A 254 16.52 9.85 -10.81
C GLU A 254 15.63 8.65 -11.17
N GLU A 255 15.87 7.50 -10.54
CA GLU A 255 15.11 6.27 -10.77
C GLU A 255 13.66 6.39 -10.28
N MET A 256 13.42 7.04 -9.13
CA MET A 256 12.06 7.35 -8.68
C MET A 256 11.32 8.29 -9.64
N ALA A 257 11.99 9.31 -10.16
CA ALA A 257 11.40 10.23 -11.11
C ALA A 257 11.03 9.51 -12.43
N TRP A 258 11.94 8.67 -12.92
CA TRP A 258 11.73 7.85 -14.11
C TRP A 258 10.56 6.87 -13.92
N MET A 259 10.50 6.14 -12.80
CA MET A 259 9.39 5.23 -12.51
C MET A 259 8.07 5.97 -12.46
N LYS A 260 8.02 7.11 -11.76
CA LYS A 260 6.81 7.92 -11.66
C LYS A 260 6.32 8.36 -13.04
N GLU A 261 7.21 8.87 -13.88
CA GLU A 261 6.86 9.32 -15.23
C GLU A 261 6.39 8.16 -16.09
N ARG A 262 7.14 7.06 -16.13
CA ARG A 262 6.83 5.92 -17.00
C ARG A 262 5.59 5.15 -16.53
N LEU A 263 5.58 4.71 -15.28
CA LEU A 263 4.57 3.78 -14.77
C LEU A 263 3.19 4.43 -14.62
N SER A 264 3.14 5.72 -14.29
CA SER A 264 1.86 6.46 -14.25
C SER A 264 1.19 6.58 -15.62
N ASN A 265 1.95 6.41 -16.71
CA ASN A 265 1.44 6.47 -18.09
C ASN A 265 1.06 5.08 -18.66
N LEU A 266 1.22 3.99 -17.91
CA LEU A 266 0.86 2.64 -18.37
C LEU A 266 -0.64 2.33 -18.36
N GLY A 267 -1.45 3.22 -17.77
CA GLY A 267 -2.91 3.06 -17.74
C GLY A 267 -3.41 1.97 -16.77
N SER A 268 -2.61 1.58 -15.77
CA SER A 268 -3.08 0.66 -14.73
C SER A 268 -4.13 1.36 -13.85
N PRO A 269 -5.31 0.75 -13.61
CA PRO A 269 -6.33 1.34 -12.74
C PRO A 269 -5.82 1.53 -11.31
N VAL A 270 -6.23 2.63 -10.67
CA VAL A 270 -6.03 2.81 -9.23
C VAL A 270 -7.23 2.21 -8.48
N VAL A 271 -6.96 1.26 -7.59
CA VAL A 271 -7.95 0.51 -6.81
C VAL A 271 -7.51 0.44 -5.34
N LEU A 272 -8.37 -0.05 -4.46
CA LEU A 272 -7.95 -0.39 -3.10
C LEU A 272 -7.04 -1.63 -3.18
N CYS A 273 -5.81 -1.52 -2.69
CA CYS A 273 -4.79 -2.56 -2.75
C CYS A 273 -4.37 -3.01 -1.34
N HIS A 274 -3.90 -4.25 -1.22
CA HIS A 274 -3.22 -4.77 -0.05
C HIS A 274 -1.85 -4.11 0.14
N ASN A 275 -1.10 -3.95 -0.96
CA ASN A 275 0.25 -3.41 -1.11
C ASN A 275 1.39 -4.24 -0.49
N ASP A 276 1.08 -5.22 0.35
CA ASP A 276 2.07 -6.08 1.02
C ASP A 276 1.66 -7.56 1.03
N LEU A 277 1.36 -8.11 -0.15
CA LEU A 277 0.85 -9.48 -0.28
C LEU A 277 1.98 -10.53 -0.36
N LEU A 278 2.77 -10.61 0.70
CA LEU A 278 3.78 -11.67 0.89
C LEU A 278 3.12 -13.00 1.31
N CYS A 279 3.82 -14.12 1.10
CA CYS A 279 3.25 -15.47 1.30
C CYS A 279 2.65 -15.67 2.72
N LYS A 280 3.34 -15.20 3.75
CA LYS A 280 2.89 -15.29 5.15
C LYS A 280 1.66 -14.44 5.49
N ASN A 281 1.28 -13.48 4.63
CA ASN A 281 0.06 -12.69 4.75
C ASN A 281 -1.15 -13.37 4.08
N ILE A 282 -0.97 -14.59 3.56
CA ILE A 282 -2.02 -15.40 2.95
C ILE A 282 -2.25 -16.62 3.82
N ILE A 283 -3.46 -16.72 4.37
CA ILE A 283 -3.91 -17.86 5.15
C ILE A 283 -4.74 -18.75 4.24
N TYR A 284 -4.28 -19.99 4.03
CA TYR A 284 -5.01 -21.00 3.29
C TYR A 284 -5.77 -21.92 4.24
N ASN A 285 -7.08 -22.05 4.01
CA ASN A 285 -7.92 -22.95 4.77
C ASN A 285 -8.33 -24.14 3.89
N GLU A 286 -7.57 -25.24 3.99
CA GLU A 286 -7.82 -26.45 3.21
C GLU A 286 -9.24 -27.01 3.42
N LYS A 287 -9.78 -26.94 4.64
CA LYS A 287 -11.12 -27.45 4.96
C LYS A 287 -12.22 -26.66 4.25
N GLN A 288 -12.03 -25.36 4.07
CA GLN A 288 -13.00 -24.48 3.41
C GLN A 288 -12.70 -24.32 1.90
N GLY A 289 -11.49 -24.67 1.47
CA GLY A 289 -11.04 -24.50 0.09
C GLY A 289 -10.93 -23.02 -0.31
N ASP A 290 -10.54 -22.15 0.63
CA ASP A 290 -10.41 -20.71 0.40
C ASP A 290 -9.09 -20.14 0.94
N VAL A 291 -8.81 -18.89 0.55
CA VAL A 291 -7.71 -18.11 1.10
C VAL A 291 -8.24 -16.80 1.65
N GLN A 292 -7.62 -16.35 2.74
CA GLN A 292 -7.92 -15.08 3.37
C GLN A 292 -6.62 -14.32 3.59
N PHE A 293 -6.66 -13.01 3.35
CA PHE A 293 -5.49 -12.18 3.58
C PHE A 293 -5.50 -11.61 5.00
N ILE A 294 -4.33 -11.27 5.49
CA ILE A 294 -4.11 -10.63 6.79
C ILE A 294 -3.05 -9.55 6.66
N ASP A 295 -2.91 -8.74 7.72
CA ASP A 295 -1.96 -7.64 7.82
C ASP A 295 -2.14 -6.51 6.77
N TYR A 296 -3.10 -5.64 7.05
CA TYR A 296 -3.53 -4.56 6.16
C TYR A 296 -2.83 -3.23 6.41
N GLU A 297 -1.65 -3.22 7.04
CA GLU A 297 -1.02 -1.98 7.50
C GLU A 297 -0.52 -1.10 6.34
N TYR A 298 -0.18 -1.73 5.20
CA TYR A 298 0.18 -1.04 3.97
C TYR A 298 -1.00 -0.79 3.02
N SER A 299 -2.19 -1.29 3.35
CA SER A 299 -3.37 -1.20 2.49
C SER A 299 -3.77 0.25 2.21
N GLY A 300 -4.20 0.50 0.99
CA GLY A 300 -4.42 1.86 0.49
C GLY A 300 -4.71 1.89 -1.00
N TYR A 301 -5.18 3.03 -1.50
CA TYR A 301 -5.33 3.22 -2.94
C TYR A 301 -3.97 3.19 -3.65
N ASN A 302 -3.83 2.29 -4.61
CA ASN A 302 -2.64 2.13 -5.43
C ASN A 302 -2.98 1.55 -6.80
N TYR A 303 -2.00 1.42 -7.68
CA TYR A 303 -2.15 0.77 -8.97
C TYR A 303 -2.37 -0.73 -8.77
N LEU A 304 -3.41 -1.28 -9.39
CA LEU A 304 -3.70 -2.71 -9.39
C LEU A 304 -2.48 -3.54 -9.81
N ALA A 305 -1.75 -3.07 -10.82
CA ALA A 305 -0.56 -3.76 -11.31
C ALA A 305 0.61 -3.74 -10.31
N TYR A 306 0.68 -2.75 -9.42
CA TYR A 306 1.65 -2.74 -8.32
C TYR A 306 1.37 -3.87 -7.35
N ASP A 307 0.11 -4.08 -6.96
CA ASP A 307 -0.22 -5.08 -5.94
C ASP A 307 0.07 -6.51 -6.44
N ILE A 308 -0.27 -6.78 -7.70
CA ILE A 308 0.05 -8.06 -8.35
C ILE A 308 1.57 -8.20 -8.56
N GLY A 309 2.25 -7.16 -9.06
CA GLY A 309 3.70 -7.20 -9.27
C GLY A 309 4.47 -7.36 -7.97
N ASN A 310 3.96 -6.78 -6.87
CA ASN A 310 4.46 -7.02 -5.54
C ASN A 310 4.30 -8.48 -5.15
N HIS A 311 3.08 -9.03 -5.28
CA HIS A 311 2.83 -10.43 -4.95
C HIS A 311 3.78 -11.39 -5.70
N PHE A 312 4.03 -11.17 -6.99
CA PHE A 312 5.00 -11.98 -7.76
C PHE A 312 6.43 -11.85 -7.25
N ASN A 313 6.86 -10.65 -6.81
CA ASN A 313 8.17 -10.51 -6.18
C ASN A 313 8.30 -11.34 -4.89
N GLU A 314 7.20 -11.53 -4.16
CA GLU A 314 7.20 -12.27 -2.89
C GLU A 314 7.27 -13.80 -3.08
N PHE A 315 7.19 -14.31 -4.32
CA PHE A 315 7.51 -15.71 -4.62
C PHE A 315 8.99 -16.02 -4.36
N ALA A 316 9.85 -15.00 -4.38
CA ALA A 316 11.25 -15.17 -4.03
C ALA A 316 11.49 -15.35 -2.52
N GLY A 317 10.49 -15.11 -1.67
CA GLY A 317 10.64 -15.11 -0.22
C GLY A 317 11.34 -13.86 0.33
N VAL A 318 11.33 -13.73 1.67
CA VAL A 318 11.87 -12.56 2.40
C VAL A 318 13.15 -12.90 3.16
N SER A 319 13.10 -13.94 4.00
CA SER A 319 14.24 -14.36 4.83
C SER A 319 15.36 -14.99 4.01
N GLU A 320 14.99 -15.83 3.03
CA GLU A 320 15.91 -16.49 2.10
C GLU A 320 15.48 -16.14 0.67
N VAL A 321 15.96 -14.99 0.17
CA VAL A 321 15.56 -14.48 -1.15
C VAL A 321 16.12 -15.37 -2.26
N ASN A 322 15.23 -16.01 -3.02
CA ASN A 322 15.56 -16.80 -4.19
C ASN A 322 14.74 -16.38 -5.41
N TYR A 323 15.30 -15.47 -6.22
CA TYR A 323 14.63 -14.98 -7.44
C TYR A 323 14.48 -16.03 -8.56
N SER A 324 15.03 -17.24 -8.43
CA SER A 324 14.70 -18.34 -9.36
C SER A 324 13.26 -18.84 -9.19
N LEU A 325 12.60 -18.51 -8.07
CA LEU A 325 11.20 -18.81 -7.79
C LEU A 325 10.22 -17.76 -8.34
N TYR A 326 10.72 -16.62 -8.87
CA TYR A 326 9.84 -15.62 -9.49
C TYR A 326 9.07 -16.28 -10.64
N PRO A 327 7.74 -16.09 -10.73
CA PRO A 327 6.92 -16.85 -11.67
C PRO A 327 7.32 -16.54 -13.11
N ASP A 328 7.51 -17.58 -13.90
CA ASP A 328 7.78 -17.43 -15.33
C ASP A 328 6.56 -16.87 -16.08
N ARG A 329 6.75 -16.58 -17.36
CA ARG A 329 5.69 -15.99 -18.19
C ARG A 329 4.43 -16.88 -18.25
N GLU A 330 4.60 -18.20 -18.34
CA GLU A 330 3.46 -19.12 -18.45
C GLU A 330 2.61 -19.11 -17.18
N LEU A 331 3.25 -19.19 -16.00
CA LEU A 331 2.55 -19.11 -14.72
C LEU A 331 1.90 -17.74 -14.54
N GLN A 332 2.61 -16.65 -14.85
CA GLN A 332 2.04 -15.30 -14.79
C GLN A 332 0.79 -15.18 -15.66
N GLU A 333 0.82 -15.63 -16.92
CA GLU A 333 -0.35 -15.55 -17.80
C GLU A 333 -1.56 -16.33 -17.27
N GLN A 334 -1.34 -17.52 -16.69
CA GLN A 334 -2.40 -18.31 -16.04
C GLN A 334 -2.98 -17.60 -14.81
N TRP A 335 -2.11 -17.02 -13.97
CA TRP A 335 -2.50 -16.28 -12.78
C TRP A 335 -3.30 -15.02 -13.16
N LEU A 336 -2.79 -14.24 -14.12
CA LEU A 336 -3.40 -12.99 -14.58
C LEU A 336 -4.74 -13.23 -15.26
N ARG A 337 -4.90 -14.32 -16.01
CA ARG A 337 -6.19 -14.73 -16.55
C ARG A 337 -7.19 -15.04 -15.44
N SER A 338 -6.80 -15.86 -14.47
CA SER A 338 -7.65 -16.22 -13.32
C SER A 338 -8.09 -14.98 -12.53
N TYR A 339 -7.17 -14.01 -12.37
CA TYR A 339 -7.45 -12.72 -11.77
C TYR A 339 -8.46 -11.90 -12.59
N LEU A 340 -8.26 -11.79 -13.91
CA LEU A 340 -9.13 -11.00 -14.79
C LEU A 340 -10.54 -11.59 -14.87
N GLU A 341 -10.67 -12.92 -14.94
CA GLU A 341 -11.96 -13.62 -14.92
C GLU A 341 -12.74 -13.26 -13.65
N ALA A 342 -12.12 -13.42 -12.48
CA ALA A 342 -12.72 -13.07 -11.20
C ALA A 342 -13.03 -11.56 -11.08
N TYR A 343 -12.11 -10.70 -11.54
CA TYR A 343 -12.29 -9.25 -11.45
C TYR A 343 -13.47 -8.78 -12.31
N LYS A 344 -13.62 -9.31 -13.53
CA LYS A 344 -14.79 -9.01 -14.37
C LYS A 344 -16.08 -9.53 -13.76
N GLU A 345 -16.05 -10.72 -13.16
CA GLU A 345 -17.20 -11.31 -12.47
C GLU A 345 -17.69 -10.39 -11.34
N TYR A 346 -16.79 -9.98 -10.44
CA TYR A 346 -17.13 -9.09 -9.32
C TYR A 346 -17.60 -7.70 -9.78
N LYS A 347 -17.18 -7.25 -10.97
CA LYS A 347 -17.62 -5.98 -11.56
C LYS A 347 -18.90 -6.11 -12.40
N GLY A 348 -19.42 -7.32 -12.59
CA GLY A 348 -20.63 -7.59 -13.37
C GLY A 348 -20.42 -7.50 -14.89
N PHE A 349 -19.20 -7.71 -15.37
CA PHE A 349 -18.84 -7.67 -16.81
C PHE A 349 -18.76 -9.06 -17.46
N GLY A 350 -19.19 -10.12 -16.78
CA GLY A 350 -19.03 -11.51 -17.22
C GLY A 350 -17.65 -12.07 -16.84
N THR A 351 -17.26 -13.18 -17.46
CA THR A 351 -15.99 -13.88 -17.17
C THR A 351 -15.08 -14.01 -18.39
N ASP A 352 -15.51 -13.60 -19.59
CA ASP A 352 -14.71 -13.76 -20.80
C ASP A 352 -13.46 -12.87 -20.75
N VAL A 353 -12.28 -13.45 -20.93
CA VAL A 353 -10.99 -12.74 -20.93
C VAL A 353 -10.27 -12.98 -22.26
N THR A 354 -9.83 -11.89 -22.89
CA THR A 354 -9.09 -11.95 -24.15
C THR A 354 -7.58 -12.02 -23.92
N GLU A 355 -6.84 -12.59 -24.88
CA GLU A 355 -5.36 -12.59 -24.85
C GLU A 355 -4.77 -11.18 -24.77
N LYS A 356 -5.42 -10.20 -25.43
CA LYS A 356 -4.99 -8.79 -25.38
C LYS A 356 -5.07 -8.23 -23.96
N GLU A 357 -6.10 -8.59 -23.19
CA GLU A 357 -6.24 -8.13 -21.80
C GLU A 357 -5.18 -8.75 -20.90
N VAL A 358 -4.87 -10.04 -21.09
CA VAL A 358 -3.79 -10.72 -20.36
C VAL A 358 -2.44 -10.09 -20.70
N GLU A 359 -2.13 -9.85 -21.97
CA GLU A 359 -0.86 -9.22 -22.39
C GLU A 359 -0.73 -7.78 -21.86
N VAL A 360 -1.80 -6.97 -21.94
CA VAL A 360 -1.79 -5.62 -21.35
C VAL A 360 -1.47 -5.68 -19.86
N LEU A 361 -2.13 -6.56 -19.12
CA LEU A 361 -1.91 -6.68 -17.68
C LEU A 361 -0.51 -7.23 -17.38
N TYR A 362 -0.01 -8.19 -18.15
CA TYR A 362 1.34 -8.74 -18.04
C TYR A 362 2.41 -7.65 -18.16
N VAL A 363 2.30 -6.78 -19.17
CA VAL A 363 3.22 -5.65 -19.36
C VAL A 363 3.15 -4.68 -18.19
N GLN A 364 1.93 -4.35 -17.73
CA GLN A 364 1.75 -3.44 -16.60
C GLN A 364 2.36 -4.01 -15.32
N VAL A 365 2.02 -5.26 -14.96
CA VAL A 365 2.45 -5.94 -13.74
C VAL A 365 3.96 -6.06 -13.68
N ASN A 366 4.63 -6.52 -14.74
CA ASN A 366 6.08 -6.67 -14.75
C ASN A 366 6.82 -5.33 -14.65
N GLN A 367 6.27 -4.25 -15.23
CA GLN A 367 6.88 -2.93 -15.06
C GLN A 367 6.63 -2.35 -13.65
N PHE A 368 5.47 -2.61 -13.04
CA PHE A 368 5.19 -2.19 -11.68
C PHE A 368 5.89 -3.03 -10.60
N ALA A 369 6.30 -4.27 -10.91
CA ALA A 369 7.15 -5.09 -10.04
C ALA A 369 8.48 -4.37 -9.70
N LEU A 370 9.00 -3.55 -10.62
CA LEU A 370 10.14 -2.67 -10.35
C LEU A 370 9.86 -1.68 -9.21
N ALA A 371 8.69 -1.06 -9.21
CA ALA A 371 8.32 -0.12 -8.16
C ALA A 371 8.20 -0.81 -6.80
N SER A 372 7.77 -2.08 -6.75
CA SER A 372 7.78 -2.89 -5.52
C SER A 372 9.21 -3.14 -5.03
N HIS A 373 10.15 -3.56 -5.88
CA HIS A 373 11.55 -3.72 -5.47
C HIS A 373 12.10 -2.44 -4.85
N PHE A 374 11.85 -1.31 -5.51
CA PHE A 374 12.36 -0.02 -5.05
C PHE A 374 11.69 0.44 -3.75
N PHE A 375 10.37 0.28 -3.63
CA PHE A 375 9.63 0.64 -2.41
C PHE A 375 10.16 -0.09 -1.19
N TRP A 376 10.32 -1.42 -1.28
CA TRP A 376 10.81 -2.25 -0.19
C TRP A 376 12.31 -2.08 0.06
N GLY A 377 13.09 -1.72 -0.96
CA GLY A 377 14.49 -1.30 -0.79
C GLY A 377 14.61 -0.03 0.07
N LEU A 378 13.82 1.01 -0.22
CA LEU A 378 13.79 2.24 0.59
C LEU A 378 13.30 1.96 2.02
N TRP A 379 12.25 1.14 2.17
CA TRP A 379 11.73 0.72 3.47
C TRP A 379 12.83 0.04 4.31
N ALA A 380 13.58 -0.88 3.70
CA ALA A 380 14.62 -1.63 4.39
C ALA A 380 15.81 -0.76 4.82
N LEU A 381 16.19 0.25 4.03
CA LEU A 381 17.21 1.23 4.45
C LEU A 381 16.82 2.03 5.70
N ILE A 382 15.54 2.36 5.84
CA ILE A 382 15.03 3.03 7.04
C ILE A 382 15.07 2.07 8.22
N GLN A 383 14.61 0.83 8.02
CA GLN A 383 14.60 -0.19 9.05
C GLN A 383 16.00 -0.58 9.55
N ALA A 384 17.00 -0.59 8.65
CA ALA A 384 18.39 -0.86 9.02
C ALA A 384 18.93 0.10 10.10
N LYS A 385 18.34 1.29 10.25
CA LYS A 385 18.72 2.27 11.29
C LYS A 385 17.85 2.21 12.54
N TYR A 386 16.56 1.92 12.39
CA TYR A 386 15.58 2.14 13.46
C TYR A 386 14.98 0.85 14.03
N SER A 387 15.00 -0.24 13.29
CA SER A 387 14.46 -1.52 13.73
C SER A 387 15.31 -2.11 14.85
N THR A 388 14.63 -2.75 15.80
CA THR A 388 15.26 -3.55 16.86
C THR A 388 15.21 -5.04 16.57
N ILE A 389 14.70 -5.43 15.40
CA ILE A 389 14.51 -6.82 14.99
C ILE A 389 15.81 -7.36 14.40
N ASP A 390 16.14 -8.60 14.76
CA ASP A 390 17.33 -9.31 14.27
C ASP A 390 17.11 -9.78 12.82
N PHE A 391 17.34 -8.87 11.87
CA PHE A 391 17.21 -9.10 10.43
C PHE A 391 18.21 -8.21 9.66
N ASP A 392 18.88 -8.73 8.64
CA ASP A 392 19.81 -7.94 7.80
C ASP A 392 19.05 -7.04 6.82
N PHE A 393 18.45 -5.97 7.35
CA PHE A 393 17.71 -4.98 6.56
C PHE A 393 18.57 -4.32 5.49
N LEU A 394 19.87 -4.07 5.76
CA LEU A 394 20.76 -3.47 4.77
C LEU A 394 21.03 -4.44 3.62
N GLY A 395 21.35 -5.71 3.94
CA GLY A 395 21.50 -6.77 2.94
C GLY A 395 20.24 -6.94 2.10
N TYR A 396 19.06 -6.95 2.74
CA TYR A 396 17.78 -7.01 2.04
C TYR A 396 17.57 -5.83 1.10
N ALA A 397 17.86 -4.60 1.54
CA ALA A 397 17.78 -3.41 0.69
C ALA A 397 18.64 -3.54 -0.57
N ILE A 398 19.90 -3.97 -0.41
CA ILE A 398 20.85 -4.18 -1.52
C ILE A 398 20.30 -5.22 -2.49
N VAL A 399 19.79 -6.35 -2.00
CA VAL A 399 19.20 -7.40 -2.84
C VAL A 399 18.00 -6.89 -3.65
N ARG A 400 17.12 -6.08 -3.05
CA ARG A 400 15.97 -5.48 -3.76
C ARG A 400 16.41 -4.47 -4.82
N PHE A 401 17.37 -3.59 -4.53
CA PHE A 401 17.88 -2.63 -5.54
C PHE A 401 18.63 -3.33 -6.68
N ASN A 402 19.46 -4.34 -6.38
CA ASN A 402 20.15 -5.10 -7.41
C ASN A 402 19.18 -5.80 -8.36
N GLN A 403 18.11 -6.39 -7.81
CA GLN A 403 17.07 -7.01 -8.64
C GLN A 403 16.31 -5.97 -9.48
N TYR A 404 16.01 -4.79 -8.93
CA TYR A 404 15.44 -3.68 -9.70
C TYR A 404 16.29 -3.34 -10.94
N PHE A 405 17.59 -3.09 -10.76
CA PHE A 405 18.47 -2.70 -11.87
C PHE A 405 18.69 -3.84 -12.87
N LYS A 406 18.74 -5.09 -12.39
CA LYS A 406 18.82 -6.28 -13.24
C LYS A 406 17.59 -6.42 -14.15
N MET A 407 16.39 -6.28 -13.58
CA MET A 407 15.13 -6.52 -14.32
C MET A 407 14.72 -5.33 -15.19
N LYS A 408 15.13 -4.10 -14.85
CA LYS A 408 14.70 -2.87 -15.54
C LYS A 408 14.84 -2.94 -17.08
N PRO A 409 15.97 -3.38 -17.68
CA PRO A 409 16.09 -3.48 -19.14
C PRO A 409 15.08 -4.46 -19.75
N GLU A 410 14.86 -5.61 -19.12
CA GLU A 410 13.98 -6.67 -19.62
C GLU A 410 12.52 -6.22 -19.62
N VAL A 411 12.03 -5.72 -18.49
CA VAL A 411 10.61 -5.35 -18.35
C VAL A 411 10.27 -4.06 -19.08
N THR A 412 11.25 -3.18 -19.35
CA THR A 412 11.02 -1.95 -20.13
C THR A 412 11.03 -2.17 -21.64
N ALA A 413 11.59 -3.31 -22.08
CA ALA A 413 11.49 -3.77 -23.45
C ALA A 413 10.07 -4.23 -23.81
N LEU A 414 9.30 -4.73 -22.83
CA LEU A 414 7.89 -5.08 -22.99
C LEU A 414 7.07 -3.88 -23.49
N LYS A 415 6.23 -4.11 -24.50
CA LYS A 415 5.36 -3.09 -25.12
C LYS A 415 3.91 -3.51 -24.95
N LEU A 416 3.05 -2.52 -24.67
CA LEU A 416 1.62 -2.75 -24.72
C LEU A 416 1.23 -3.17 -26.15
N PRO A 417 0.34 -4.17 -26.30
CA PRO A 417 -0.14 -4.59 -27.61
C PRO A 417 -0.95 -3.47 -28.28
N GLU A 418 -0.82 -3.34 -29.60
CA GLU A 418 -1.56 -2.37 -30.42
C GLU A 418 -3.08 -2.56 -30.33
#